data_AF-T1HBR2-F1
#
_entry.id   AF-T1HBR2-F1
#
_cell.length_a   1.000
_cell.length_b   1.000
_cell.length_c   1.000
_cell.angle_alpha   90.00
_cell.angle_beta   90.00
_cell.angle_gamma   90.00
#
_symmetry.space_group_name_H-M   'P 1'
#
loop_
_entity.id
_entity.type
_entity.pdbx_description
1 polymer ?
#
loop_
_entity_poly.entity_id
_entity_poly.type
_entity_poly.pdbx_seq_one_letter_code
_entity_poly.pdbx_strand_id
1 'polypeptide(L)'
;MKYCQEQEVNGDVTRGLLDNIQREIQRKDEQMAWLDSCCLQLAIRGKEESFTFQMNSQEARKEWITELRLARLALDPSNSPAWEVPEQELRPSNKMPLFVAAHPVYTPDPNAEVTCGCYYSTTCGKTAYLWVCTFDGVDSQLSIAQTWQTSLKPLTQVLVVGFRVTAIEYIRGTDTVWLGTTNNRLLVYSVCDVERPELVHSLAVTGEVVNIKMHCDNVFVSLTTGRLLMYRRHCSLTEPEELVLGPEPVSAVLPINLSLFAATGKTVTVLSAITGELQKSFTIQNDVSGGHISYMAHSGVGLWLSLANSCTISLYHTETFTHLQDINVAGNVVRVTGIHKTVTVTSLMAVKGLLWVGTDAGVALTVPLPRLEGVPIISGRVNVSLHGHTGPLTLMVPLTDPPPTLKRPASRALASDVYGLYGQLMYVKDYEDDRSDSDWSCPSSTSEPSGPPTSSGDPRYHHTLVTITAGNSYVNYQHSSYNNASSLPHVIIWEMKL
;
A
#
# COMPACT_ATOMS: atom_id res chain seq x y z
N MET A 1 65.31 61.53 -2.73
CA MET A 1 64.22 60.78 -3.38
C MET A 1 64.61 59.31 -3.45
N LYS A 2 64.04 58.47 -2.59
CA LYS A 2 63.98 57.02 -2.79
C LYS A 2 62.54 56.61 -2.49
N TYR A 3 61.89 56.13 -3.54
CA TYR A 3 60.50 55.68 -3.56
C TYR A 3 60.31 54.52 -2.57
N CYS A 4 59.22 54.58 -1.79
CA CYS A 4 58.66 53.40 -1.15
C CYS A 4 58.18 52.45 -2.26
N GLN A 5 58.79 51.28 -2.37
CA GLN A 5 58.20 50.17 -3.11
C GLN A 5 57.15 49.54 -2.19
N GLU A 6 55.89 49.91 -2.39
CA GLU A 6 54.76 49.10 -1.92
C GLU A 6 54.84 47.76 -2.66
N GLN A 7 55.03 46.66 -1.92
CA GLN A 7 54.86 45.31 -2.46
C GLN A 7 53.39 45.16 -2.85
N GLU A 8 53.09 45.28 -4.14
CA GLU A 8 51.78 44.95 -4.68
C GLU A 8 51.43 43.52 -4.28
N VAL A 9 50.39 43.39 -3.47
CA VAL A 9 49.83 42.10 -3.08
C VAL A 9 49.38 41.41 -4.37
N ASN A 10 50.00 40.27 -4.69
CA ASN A 10 49.72 39.52 -5.90
C ASN A 10 48.23 39.12 -5.91
N GLY A 11 47.43 39.79 -6.76
CA GLY A 11 45.98 39.67 -6.78
C GLY A 11 45.48 38.26 -7.02
N ASP A 12 46.26 37.42 -7.71
CA ASP A 12 45.93 36.01 -7.94
C ASP A 12 46.14 35.15 -6.69
N VAL A 13 47.14 35.49 -5.86
CA VAL A 13 47.36 34.82 -4.56
C VAL A 13 46.25 35.21 -3.58
N THR A 14 45.85 36.48 -3.55
CA THR A 14 44.72 36.94 -2.72
C THR A 14 43.40 36.32 -3.16
N ARG A 15 43.15 36.22 -4.48
CA ARG A 15 41.96 35.55 -5.04
C ARG A 15 41.96 34.06 -4.68
N GLY A 16 43.08 33.36 -4.82
CA GLY A 16 43.19 31.95 -4.43
C GLY A 16 42.99 31.71 -2.93
N LEU A 17 43.46 32.62 -2.07
CA LEU A 17 43.18 32.59 -0.62
C LEU A 17 41.70 32.81 -0.31
N LEU A 18 41.04 33.77 -0.97
CA LEU A 18 39.60 34.01 -0.81
C LEU A 18 38.77 32.80 -1.25
N ASP A 19 39.09 32.18 -2.38
CA ASP A 19 38.40 30.99 -2.88
C ASP A 19 38.59 29.77 -1.95
N ASN A 20 39.76 29.65 -1.32
CA ASN A 20 40.01 28.63 -0.30
C ASN A 20 39.19 28.89 0.97
N ILE A 21 39.15 30.13 1.44
CA ILE A 21 38.36 30.52 2.63
C ILE A 21 36.87 30.29 2.38
N GLN A 22 36.35 30.68 1.21
CA GLN A 22 34.94 30.47 0.85
C GLN A 22 34.58 28.98 0.80
N ARG A 23 35.43 28.13 0.23
CA ARG A 23 35.23 26.68 0.25
C ARG A 23 35.23 26.11 1.67
N GLU A 24 36.11 26.60 2.54
CA GLU A 24 36.19 26.14 3.92
C GLU A 24 34.99 26.60 4.77
N ILE A 25 34.48 27.82 4.52
CA ILE A 25 33.22 28.31 5.11
C ILE A 25 32.07 27.41 4.66
N GLN A 26 31.92 27.18 3.35
CA GLN A 26 30.86 26.34 2.82
C GLN A 26 30.92 24.92 3.40
N ARG A 27 32.12 24.34 3.50
CA ARG A 27 32.33 23.03 4.12
C ARG A 27 31.89 23.00 5.58
N LYS A 28 32.17 24.05 6.35
CA LYS A 28 31.72 24.16 7.74
C LYS A 28 30.21 24.39 7.85
N ASP A 29 29.62 25.18 6.97
CA ASP A 29 28.17 25.40 6.91
C ASP A 29 27.44 24.09 6.61
N GLU A 30 27.95 23.28 5.67
CA GLU A 30 27.44 21.95 5.37
C GLU A 30 27.56 21.00 6.58
N GLN A 31 28.68 21.06 7.31
CA GLN A 31 28.86 20.27 8.54
C GLN A 31 27.90 20.70 9.66
N MET A 32 27.68 21.99 9.85
CA MET A 32 26.72 22.51 10.84
C MET A 32 25.28 22.13 10.46
N ALA A 33 24.91 22.28 9.20
CA ALA A 33 23.60 21.86 8.69
C ALA A 33 23.37 20.36 8.89
N TRP A 34 24.40 19.54 8.67
CA TRP A 34 24.34 18.10 8.94
C TRP A 34 24.14 17.79 10.43
N LEU A 35 24.89 18.44 11.32
CA LEU A 35 24.74 18.28 12.77
C LEU A 35 23.33 18.66 13.25
N ASP A 36 22.82 19.80 12.80
CA ASP A 36 21.45 20.26 13.10
C ASP A 36 20.39 19.31 12.54
N SER A 37 20.66 18.68 11.40
CA SER A 37 19.78 17.66 10.83
C SER A 37 19.67 16.40 11.70
N CYS A 38 20.63 16.16 12.59
CA CYS A 38 20.70 15.04 13.53
C CYS A 38 20.23 15.40 14.96
N CYS A 39 19.88 16.66 15.23
CA CYS A 39 19.42 17.10 16.54
C CYS A 39 17.92 16.82 16.76
N LEU A 40 17.59 16.01 17.77
CA LEU A 40 16.21 15.81 18.24
C LEU A 40 15.92 16.69 19.46
N GLN A 41 14.92 17.55 19.36
CA GLN A 41 14.46 18.38 20.47
C GLN A 41 13.10 17.86 20.98
N LEU A 42 13.00 17.62 22.27
CA LEU A 42 11.79 17.18 22.95
C LEU A 42 11.33 18.25 23.94
N ALA A 43 10.10 18.71 23.78
CA ALA A 43 9.43 19.60 24.72
C ALA A 43 8.32 18.85 25.43
N ILE A 44 8.30 18.90 26.76
CA ILE A 44 7.26 18.28 27.58
C ILE A 44 6.17 19.32 27.81
N ARG A 45 4.92 19.01 27.42
CA ARG A 45 3.79 19.91 27.67
C ARG A 45 3.69 20.22 29.17
N GLY A 46 3.72 21.50 29.52
CA GLY A 46 3.65 21.97 30.91
C GLY A 46 5.02 22.15 31.60
N LYS A 47 6.14 21.93 30.90
CA LYS A 47 7.48 22.35 31.33
C LYS A 47 8.06 23.32 30.29
N GLU A 48 8.77 24.36 30.74
CA GLU A 48 9.48 25.28 29.84
C GLU A 48 10.79 24.71 29.28
N GLU A 49 11.33 23.66 29.91
CA GLU A 49 12.60 23.04 29.49
C GLU A 49 12.42 22.15 28.26
N SER A 50 13.23 22.39 27.23
CA SER A 50 13.41 21.51 26.08
C SER A 50 14.68 20.68 26.21
N PHE A 51 14.59 19.39 25.97
CA PHE A 51 15.74 18.48 25.96
C PHE A 51 16.25 18.29 24.53
N THR A 52 17.53 18.50 24.30
CA THR A 52 18.17 18.27 22.99
C THR A 52 19.04 17.02 23.04
N PHE A 53 18.84 16.13 22.08
CA PHE A 53 19.59 14.89 21.93
C PHE A 53 20.28 14.88 20.56
N GLN A 54 21.59 14.66 20.55
CA GLN A 54 22.35 14.48 19.31
C GLN A 54 22.21 13.02 18.85
N MET A 55 21.63 12.80 17.67
CA MET A 55 21.56 11.48 17.06
C MET A 55 22.83 11.19 16.25
N ASN A 56 23.09 9.91 16.01
CA ASN A 56 24.20 9.43 15.18
C ASN A 56 23.97 9.67 13.67
N SER A 57 22.72 9.84 13.23
CA SER A 57 22.36 10.17 11.86
C SER A 57 21.00 10.87 11.73
N GLN A 58 20.73 11.42 10.54
CA GLN A 58 19.44 12.03 10.22
C GLN A 58 18.32 10.98 10.17
N GLU A 59 18.66 9.75 9.77
CA GLU A 59 17.76 8.60 9.69
C GLU A 59 17.33 8.18 11.08
N ALA A 60 18.28 8.03 12.02
CA ALA A 60 17.97 7.70 13.40
C ALA A 60 17.08 8.77 14.03
N ARG A 61 17.33 10.06 13.77
CA ARG A 61 16.43 11.15 14.22
C ARG A 61 15.01 10.95 13.69
N LYS A 62 14.83 10.65 12.40
CA LYS A 62 13.50 10.44 11.79
C LYS A 62 12.81 9.20 12.38
N GLU A 63 13.56 8.12 12.61
CA GLU A 63 13.07 6.92 13.28
C GLU A 63 12.57 7.25 14.68
N TRP A 64 13.38 7.89 15.52
CA TRP A 64 12.99 8.30 16.88
C TRP A 64 11.75 9.21 16.90
N ILE A 65 11.65 10.17 15.97
CA ILE A 65 10.44 11.01 15.83
C ILE A 65 9.21 10.15 15.53
N THR A 66 9.37 9.18 14.62
CA THR A 66 8.30 8.28 14.20
C THR A 66 7.88 7.39 15.37
N GLU A 67 8.82 6.77 16.07
CA GLU A 67 8.60 5.93 17.25
C GLU A 67 7.88 6.69 18.36
N LEU A 68 8.34 7.89 18.69
CA LEU A 68 7.73 8.68 19.76
C LEU A 68 6.31 9.12 19.40
N ARG A 69 6.06 9.46 18.12
CA ARG A 69 4.71 9.75 17.63
C ARG A 69 3.80 8.53 17.70
N LEU A 70 4.28 7.35 17.28
CA LEU A 70 3.50 6.11 17.32
C LEU A 70 3.24 5.64 18.75
N ALA A 71 4.22 5.76 19.64
CA ALA A 71 4.04 5.47 21.06
C ALA A 71 2.98 6.38 21.67
N ARG A 72 2.99 7.67 21.32
CA ARG A 72 1.93 8.60 21.72
C ARG A 72 0.56 8.22 21.15
N LEU A 73 0.51 7.77 19.89
CA LEU A 73 -0.73 7.31 19.25
C LEU A 73 -1.28 6.03 19.90
N ALA A 74 -0.41 5.09 20.26
CA ALA A 74 -0.78 3.85 20.95
C ALA A 74 -1.34 4.10 22.35
N LEU A 75 -0.92 5.18 23.01
CA LEU A 75 -1.45 5.63 24.30
C LEU A 75 -2.75 6.42 24.19
N ASP A 76 -3.23 6.74 22.98
CA ASP A 76 -4.53 7.36 22.80
C ASP A 76 -5.65 6.42 23.29
N PRO A 77 -6.69 6.91 23.98
CA PRO A 77 -7.82 6.09 24.41
C PRO A 77 -8.46 5.32 23.25
N SER A 78 -8.47 5.88 22.05
CA SER A 78 -8.97 5.24 20.83
C SER A 78 -8.13 4.03 20.40
N ASN A 79 -6.92 3.84 20.95
CA ASN A 79 -6.10 2.65 20.71
C ASN A 79 -6.04 1.69 21.91
N SER A 80 -6.84 1.93 22.96
CA SER A 80 -6.80 1.21 24.22
C SER A 80 -8.14 0.54 24.59
N PRO A 81 -8.52 -0.60 23.95
CA PRO A 81 -7.83 -1.25 22.83
C PRO A 81 -8.44 -0.85 21.47
N ALA A 82 -7.65 -0.65 20.41
CA ALA A 82 -8.19 -0.50 19.04
C ALA A 82 -8.62 -1.83 18.40
N TRP A 83 -8.11 -2.94 18.92
CA TRP A 83 -8.34 -4.28 18.40
C TRP A 83 -8.71 -5.22 19.54
N GLU A 84 -9.73 -6.04 19.30
CA GLU A 84 -10.00 -7.19 20.13
C GLU A 84 -8.98 -8.27 19.80
N VAL A 85 -8.20 -8.63 20.83
CA VAL A 85 -7.22 -9.71 20.80
C VAL A 85 -7.75 -10.80 21.73
N PRO A 86 -7.72 -12.08 21.34
CA PRO A 86 -8.23 -13.16 22.19
C PRO A 86 -7.55 -13.19 23.57
N GLU A 87 -8.31 -13.40 24.65
CA GLU A 87 -7.91 -13.31 26.07
C GLU A 87 -6.62 -14.07 26.48
N GLN A 88 -6.20 -15.04 25.68
CA GLN A 88 -5.01 -15.85 25.93
C GLN A 88 -3.70 -15.11 25.58
N GLU A 89 -3.76 -14.03 24.81
CA GLU A 89 -2.64 -13.12 24.56
C GLU A 89 -2.73 -11.92 25.51
N LEU A 90 -1.95 -11.96 26.60
CA LEU A 90 -1.94 -10.94 27.66
C LEU A 90 -1.50 -9.54 27.19
N ARG A 91 -1.00 -9.37 25.95
CA ARG A 91 -0.60 -8.07 25.37
C ARG A 91 -0.80 -8.02 23.84
N PRO A 92 -1.35 -6.92 23.28
CA PRO A 92 -1.34 -6.66 21.85
C PRO A 92 0.08 -6.62 21.31
N SER A 93 0.31 -7.18 20.12
CA SER A 93 1.60 -7.08 19.43
C SER A 93 1.91 -5.62 19.08
N ASN A 94 3.16 -5.18 19.30
CA ASN A 94 3.65 -3.85 18.88
C ASN A 94 3.64 -3.65 17.35
N LYS A 95 3.23 -4.68 16.59
CA LYS A 95 3.12 -4.67 15.12
C LYS A 95 1.67 -4.53 14.65
N MET A 96 0.72 -4.31 15.56
CA MET A 96 -0.67 -4.04 15.22
C MET A 96 -0.80 -2.64 14.59
N PRO A 97 -1.65 -2.48 13.56
CA PRO A 97 -1.98 -1.17 13.02
C PRO A 97 -2.69 -0.32 14.07
N LEU A 98 -2.28 0.91 14.28
CA LEU A 98 -2.92 1.86 15.20
C LEU A 98 -4.01 2.65 14.45
N PHE A 99 -5.15 2.84 15.11
CA PHE A 99 -6.17 3.77 14.63
C PHE A 99 -5.64 5.19 14.69
N VAL A 100 -5.66 5.90 13.56
CA VAL A 100 -5.27 7.31 13.48
C VAL A 100 -6.51 8.20 13.56
N ALA A 101 -7.46 7.99 12.64
CA ALA A 101 -8.62 8.85 12.47
C ALA A 101 -9.67 8.19 11.57
N ALA A 102 -10.91 8.64 11.69
CA ALA A 102 -11.98 8.38 10.73
C ALA A 102 -12.34 9.70 10.03
N HIS A 103 -12.23 9.75 8.70
CA HIS A 103 -12.54 10.92 7.88
C HIS A 103 -13.84 10.68 7.10
N PRO A 104 -14.80 11.62 7.12
CA PRO A 104 -15.99 11.51 6.29
C PRO A 104 -15.61 11.63 4.81
N VAL A 105 -16.22 10.77 3.99
CA VAL A 105 -16.21 10.92 2.53
C VAL A 105 -17.33 11.86 2.17
N TYR A 106 -17.04 12.89 1.39
CA TYR A 106 -18.09 13.80 0.95
C TYR A 106 -18.96 13.11 -0.11
N THR A 107 -20.26 13.09 0.14
CA THR A 107 -21.27 12.60 -0.78
C THR A 107 -22.55 13.42 -0.58
N PRO A 108 -23.31 13.71 -1.64
CA PRO A 108 -24.63 14.35 -1.53
C PRO A 108 -25.64 13.50 -0.75
N ASP A 109 -25.61 12.18 -0.94
CA ASP A 109 -26.52 11.24 -0.28
C ASP A 109 -25.84 10.58 0.94
N PRO A 110 -26.36 10.77 2.16
CA PRO A 110 -25.84 10.09 3.34
C PRO A 110 -25.98 8.56 3.31
N ASN A 111 -26.87 8.01 2.50
CA ASN A 111 -27.03 6.56 2.37
C ASN A 111 -26.17 5.94 1.27
N ALA A 112 -25.37 6.74 0.58
CA ALA A 112 -24.50 6.24 -0.47
C ALA A 112 -23.53 5.17 0.06
N GLU A 113 -23.30 4.12 -0.72
CA GLU A 113 -22.35 3.07 -0.38
C GLU A 113 -20.97 3.35 -0.97
N VAL A 114 -19.90 3.05 -0.24
CA VAL A 114 -18.55 3.05 -0.84
C VAL A 114 -18.45 1.85 -1.79
N THR A 115 -18.06 2.07 -3.04
CA THR A 115 -17.94 0.98 -4.02
C THR A 115 -16.51 0.54 -4.25
N CYS A 116 -15.62 1.51 -4.52
CA CYS A 116 -14.23 1.25 -4.86
C CYS A 116 -13.39 2.54 -4.71
N GLY A 117 -12.08 2.44 -4.93
CA GLY A 117 -11.18 3.57 -4.85
C GLY A 117 -9.77 3.18 -5.26
N CYS A 118 -8.91 4.18 -5.43
CA CYS A 118 -7.50 3.97 -5.72
C CYS A 118 -6.62 4.98 -5.00
N TYR A 119 -5.37 4.60 -4.78
CA TYR A 119 -4.33 5.47 -4.26
C TYR A 119 -3.17 5.49 -5.24
N TYR A 120 -2.54 6.65 -5.41
CA TYR A 120 -1.31 6.76 -6.15
C TYR A 120 -0.48 7.96 -5.68
N SER A 121 0.84 7.83 -5.80
CA SER A 121 1.75 8.97 -5.77
C SER A 121 2.13 9.41 -7.18
N THR A 122 2.33 10.72 -7.32
CA THR A 122 2.81 11.34 -8.57
C THR A 122 4.19 10.82 -8.95
N THR A 123 4.56 10.93 -10.22
CA THR A 123 5.84 10.40 -10.76
C THR A 123 7.08 10.93 -10.03
N CYS A 124 7.01 12.16 -9.48
CA CYS A 124 8.08 12.75 -8.67
C CYS A 124 8.01 12.37 -7.17
N GLY A 125 6.98 11.65 -6.75
CA GLY A 125 6.77 11.15 -5.39
C GLY A 125 6.63 12.25 -4.34
N LYS A 126 6.28 13.47 -4.76
CA LYS A 126 6.12 14.65 -3.89
C LYS A 126 4.70 14.76 -3.32
N THR A 127 3.71 14.38 -4.11
CA THR A 127 2.30 14.41 -3.74
C THR A 127 1.66 13.07 -4.04
N ALA A 128 0.65 12.73 -3.26
CA ALA A 128 -0.14 11.53 -3.42
C ALA A 128 -1.62 11.82 -3.19
N TYR A 129 -2.46 11.03 -3.84
CA TYR A 129 -3.90 11.26 -3.93
C TYR A 129 -4.65 9.96 -3.66
N LEU A 130 -5.79 10.11 -3.00
CA LEU A 130 -6.75 9.06 -2.72
C LEU A 130 -8.06 9.41 -3.42
N TRP A 131 -8.56 8.47 -4.22
CA TRP A 131 -9.86 8.54 -4.86
C TRP A 131 -10.78 7.54 -4.17
N VAL A 132 -11.93 8.00 -3.71
CA VAL A 132 -12.98 7.17 -3.12
C VAL A 132 -14.26 7.37 -3.91
N CYS A 133 -14.86 6.28 -4.38
CA CYS A 133 -16.13 6.28 -5.06
C CYS A 133 -17.24 5.87 -4.13
N THR A 134 -18.33 6.62 -4.19
CA THR A 134 -19.60 6.30 -3.53
C THR A 134 -20.70 6.18 -4.58
N PHE A 135 -21.74 5.40 -4.30
CA PHE A 135 -22.88 5.22 -5.18
C PHE A 135 -24.18 5.39 -4.39
N ASP A 136 -25.06 6.25 -4.86
CA ASP A 136 -26.33 6.58 -4.18
C ASP A 136 -27.53 5.73 -4.66
N GLY A 137 -27.29 4.80 -5.60
CA GLY A 137 -28.34 4.00 -6.25
C GLY A 137 -28.61 4.43 -7.69
N VAL A 138 -28.18 5.63 -8.09
CA VAL A 138 -28.37 6.18 -9.44
C VAL A 138 -27.05 6.65 -10.05
N ASP A 139 -26.32 7.48 -9.32
CA ASP A 139 -25.09 8.14 -9.75
C ASP A 139 -23.90 7.73 -8.87
N SER A 140 -22.71 7.71 -9.48
CA SER A 140 -21.47 7.55 -8.73
C SER A 140 -20.81 8.88 -8.45
N GLN A 141 -20.45 9.13 -7.20
CA GLN A 141 -19.73 10.31 -6.75
C GLN A 141 -18.30 9.95 -6.39
N LEU A 142 -17.34 10.59 -7.07
CA LEU A 142 -15.92 10.48 -6.77
C LEU A 142 -15.51 11.61 -5.83
N SER A 143 -14.88 11.25 -4.73
CA SER A 143 -14.26 12.14 -3.76
C SER A 143 -12.74 11.99 -3.83
N ILE A 144 -12.04 13.09 -4.10
CA ILE A 144 -10.58 13.11 -4.28
C ILE A 144 -9.96 13.88 -3.12
N ALA A 145 -9.00 13.25 -2.45
CA ALA A 145 -8.26 13.84 -1.34
C ALA A 145 -6.75 13.76 -1.60
N GLN A 146 -6.03 14.82 -1.23
CA GLN A 146 -4.58 14.80 -1.13
C GLN A 146 -4.18 14.10 0.17
N THR A 147 -3.27 13.14 0.08
CA THR A 147 -2.76 12.40 1.24
C THR A 147 -1.46 13.04 1.71
N TRP A 148 -1.35 13.34 3.01
CA TRP A 148 -0.11 13.80 3.62
C TRP A 148 0.17 13.02 4.89
N GLN A 149 1.12 12.07 4.83
CA GLN A 149 1.40 11.13 5.91
C GLN A 149 0.11 10.37 6.32
N THR A 150 -0.47 10.72 7.46
CA THR A 150 -1.70 10.12 8.00
C THR A 150 -2.91 11.04 7.92
N SER A 151 -2.82 12.18 7.24
CA SER A 151 -3.96 13.09 7.02
C SER A 151 -4.49 13.01 5.59
N LEU A 152 -5.81 13.21 5.47
CA LEU A 152 -6.51 13.33 4.21
C LEU A 152 -7.07 14.75 4.10
N LYS A 153 -6.60 15.51 3.12
CA LYS A 153 -7.12 16.83 2.80
C LYS A 153 -8.04 16.72 1.58
N PRO A 154 -9.37 16.94 1.73
CA PRO A 154 -10.28 16.96 0.59
C PRO A 154 -9.82 17.98 -0.46
N LEU A 155 -9.86 17.59 -1.73
CA LEU A 155 -9.38 18.40 -2.84
C LEU A 155 -10.52 18.80 -3.78
N THR A 156 -11.16 17.82 -4.40
CA THR A 156 -12.22 18.05 -5.39
C THR A 156 -13.14 16.83 -5.48
N GLN A 157 -14.19 16.97 -6.28
CA GLN A 157 -15.23 15.96 -6.46
C GLN A 157 -15.67 15.89 -7.91
N VAL A 158 -16.02 14.69 -8.36
CA VAL A 158 -16.51 14.45 -9.73
C VAL A 158 -17.76 13.59 -9.66
N LEU A 159 -18.87 14.11 -10.19
CA LEU A 159 -20.13 13.37 -10.32
C LEU A 159 -20.13 12.61 -11.65
N VAL A 160 -20.37 11.31 -11.60
CA VAL A 160 -20.46 10.41 -12.75
C VAL A 160 -21.92 10.00 -12.94
N VAL A 161 -22.64 10.80 -13.73
CA VAL A 161 -24.10 10.71 -13.90
C VAL A 161 -24.52 9.47 -14.67
N GLY A 162 -25.44 8.69 -14.11
CA GLY A 162 -26.07 7.52 -14.71
C GLY A 162 -25.18 6.27 -14.75
N PHE A 163 -24.05 6.28 -14.05
CA PHE A 163 -23.11 5.16 -14.00
C PHE A 163 -22.88 4.69 -12.58
N ARG A 164 -22.90 3.38 -12.37
CA ARG A 164 -22.33 2.74 -11.18
C ARG A 164 -20.88 2.36 -11.47
N VAL A 165 -19.95 3.02 -10.79
CA VAL A 165 -18.52 2.74 -10.90
C VAL A 165 -18.15 1.56 -10.00
N THR A 166 -17.50 0.56 -10.59
CA THR A 166 -17.15 -0.73 -9.97
C THR A 166 -15.66 -0.88 -9.69
N ALA A 167 -14.82 -0.19 -10.46
CA ALA A 167 -13.37 -0.26 -10.33
C ALA A 167 -12.72 1.08 -10.67
N ILE A 168 -11.63 1.41 -9.97
CA ILE A 168 -10.83 2.61 -10.22
C ILE A 168 -9.36 2.21 -10.16
N GLU A 169 -8.59 2.57 -11.17
CA GLU A 169 -7.14 2.32 -11.19
C GLU A 169 -6.41 3.50 -11.84
N TYR A 170 -5.30 3.93 -11.21
CA TYR A 170 -4.42 4.95 -11.78
C TYR A 170 -3.38 4.32 -12.70
N ILE A 171 -3.30 4.83 -13.93
CA ILE A 171 -2.38 4.36 -14.97
C ILE A 171 -1.23 5.35 -15.09
N ARG A 172 -0.13 5.06 -14.40
CA ARG A 172 1.06 5.91 -14.31
C ARG A 172 1.69 6.24 -15.68
N GLY A 173 1.57 5.33 -16.65
CA GLY A 173 2.18 5.50 -17.97
C GLY A 173 1.59 6.67 -18.79
N THR A 174 0.34 7.04 -18.50
CA THR A 174 -0.43 8.07 -19.22
C THR A 174 -0.94 9.18 -18.32
N ASP A 175 -0.69 9.11 -17.00
CA ASP A 175 -1.21 10.05 -16.00
C ASP A 175 -2.74 10.17 -16.07
N THR A 176 -3.41 9.02 -16.13
CA THR A 176 -4.86 8.90 -16.25
C THR A 176 -5.43 7.99 -15.18
N VAL A 177 -6.66 8.26 -14.74
CA VAL A 177 -7.44 7.37 -13.86
C VAL A 177 -8.54 6.71 -14.70
N TRP A 178 -8.58 5.38 -14.68
CA TRP A 178 -9.55 4.59 -15.42
C TRP A 178 -10.67 4.13 -14.48
N LEU A 179 -11.91 4.30 -14.90
CA LEU A 179 -13.10 3.86 -14.18
C LEU A 179 -13.80 2.74 -14.96
N GLY A 180 -14.07 1.63 -14.28
CA GLY A 180 -14.94 0.57 -14.73
C GLY A 180 -16.38 0.84 -14.32
N THR A 181 -17.35 0.50 -15.16
CA THR A 181 -18.77 0.71 -14.86
C THR A 181 -19.60 -0.54 -15.12
N THR A 182 -20.77 -0.63 -14.47
CA THR A 182 -21.79 -1.65 -14.79
C THR A 182 -22.50 -1.40 -16.12
N ASN A 183 -22.33 -0.23 -16.74
CA ASN A 183 -22.99 0.13 -17.99
C ASN A 183 -22.14 -0.21 -19.22
N ASN A 184 -21.27 -1.21 -19.13
CA ASN A 184 -20.39 -1.67 -20.20
C ASN A 184 -19.50 -0.55 -20.78
N ARG A 185 -19.05 0.37 -19.90
CA ARG A 185 -18.14 1.46 -20.27
C ARG A 185 -16.88 1.47 -19.42
N LEU A 186 -15.78 1.84 -20.07
CA LEU A 186 -14.58 2.35 -19.42
C LEU A 186 -14.53 3.86 -19.61
N LEU A 187 -14.41 4.59 -18.51
CA LEU A 187 -14.24 6.05 -18.51
C LEU A 187 -12.78 6.35 -18.17
N VAL A 188 -12.11 7.16 -18.98
CA VAL A 188 -10.72 7.52 -18.77
C VAL A 188 -10.65 9.01 -18.45
N TYR A 189 -10.19 9.33 -17.25
CA TYR A 189 -9.97 10.71 -16.81
C TYR A 189 -8.49 11.06 -16.89
N SER A 190 -8.17 12.19 -17.50
CA SER A 190 -6.86 12.82 -17.38
C SER A 190 -6.73 13.45 -16.00
N VAL A 191 -5.60 13.23 -15.35
CA VAL A 191 -5.28 13.82 -14.04
C VAL A 191 -4.06 14.74 -14.11
N CYS A 192 -3.76 15.29 -15.29
CA CYS A 192 -2.76 16.35 -15.45
C CYS A 192 -3.06 17.56 -14.55
N ASP A 193 -4.34 17.91 -14.40
CA ASP A 193 -4.85 18.78 -13.35
C ASP A 193 -5.80 17.97 -12.46
N VAL A 194 -5.30 17.53 -11.29
CA VAL A 194 -6.06 16.69 -10.35
C VAL A 194 -7.21 17.45 -9.67
N GLU A 195 -7.18 18.79 -9.63
CA GLU A 195 -8.28 19.59 -9.08
C GLU A 195 -9.47 19.64 -10.04
N ARG A 196 -9.21 19.39 -11.34
CA ARG A 196 -10.20 19.35 -12.41
C ARG A 196 -9.96 18.15 -13.33
N PRO A 197 -10.22 16.91 -12.87
CA PRO A 197 -10.07 15.75 -13.72
C PRO A 197 -11.00 15.82 -14.94
N GLU A 198 -10.44 15.62 -16.13
CA GLU A 198 -11.19 15.74 -17.39
C GLU A 198 -11.44 14.36 -18.01
N LEU A 199 -12.69 14.07 -18.35
CA LEU A 199 -13.04 12.86 -19.08
C LEU A 199 -12.49 12.95 -20.52
N VAL A 200 -11.45 12.18 -20.83
CA VAL A 200 -10.82 12.16 -22.16
C VAL A 200 -11.39 11.06 -23.07
N HIS A 201 -11.78 9.92 -22.52
CA HIS A 201 -12.36 8.82 -23.29
C HIS A 201 -13.53 8.16 -22.58
N SER A 202 -14.52 7.73 -23.36
CA SER A 202 -15.60 6.83 -22.95
C SER A 202 -15.66 5.66 -23.92
N LEU A 203 -15.13 4.51 -23.52
CA LEU A 203 -14.93 3.35 -24.37
C LEU A 203 -16.03 2.32 -24.08
N ALA A 204 -16.65 1.78 -25.12
CA ALA A 204 -17.55 0.64 -24.97
C ALA A 204 -16.74 -0.64 -24.75
N VAL A 205 -17.19 -1.48 -23.82
CA VAL A 205 -16.63 -2.82 -23.58
C VAL A 205 -17.74 -3.87 -23.68
N THR A 206 -17.37 -5.13 -23.86
CA THR A 206 -18.32 -6.22 -24.14
C THR A 206 -18.96 -6.83 -22.89
N GLY A 207 -19.04 -6.09 -21.79
CA GLY A 207 -19.57 -6.56 -20.51
C GLY A 207 -19.32 -5.58 -19.38
N GLU A 208 -19.92 -5.82 -18.22
CA GLU A 208 -19.73 -4.98 -17.05
C GLU A 208 -18.30 -5.13 -16.54
N VAL A 209 -17.67 -4.02 -16.19
CA VAL A 209 -16.30 -4.05 -15.67
C VAL A 209 -16.32 -4.49 -14.21
N VAL A 210 -15.46 -5.45 -13.84
CA VAL A 210 -15.36 -5.97 -12.47
C VAL A 210 -14.16 -5.38 -11.74
N ASN A 211 -12.97 -5.50 -12.32
CA ASN A 211 -11.71 -4.96 -11.78
C ASN A 211 -10.81 -4.42 -12.90
N ILE A 212 -9.99 -3.42 -12.56
CA ILE A 212 -8.93 -2.87 -13.41
C ILE A 212 -7.60 -3.01 -12.66
N LYS A 213 -6.56 -3.53 -13.33
CA LYS A 213 -5.20 -3.59 -12.77
C LYS A 213 -4.15 -3.23 -13.80
N MET A 214 -3.20 -2.38 -13.40
CA MET A 214 -1.98 -2.15 -14.18
C MET A 214 -0.89 -3.13 -13.74
N HIS A 215 -0.30 -3.84 -14.69
CA HIS A 215 0.86 -4.69 -14.42
C HIS A 215 1.73 -4.88 -15.67
N CYS A 216 3.06 -4.87 -15.51
CA CYS A 216 4.03 -5.03 -16.60
C CYS A 216 3.75 -4.14 -17.83
N ASP A 217 3.47 -2.85 -17.61
CA ASP A 217 3.12 -1.85 -18.64
C ASP A 217 1.82 -2.13 -19.42
N ASN A 218 1.01 -3.08 -18.97
CA ASN A 218 -0.30 -3.40 -19.53
C ASN A 218 -1.41 -3.05 -18.54
N VAL A 219 -2.59 -2.73 -19.05
CA VAL A 219 -3.81 -2.53 -18.25
C VAL A 219 -4.77 -3.67 -18.54
N PHE A 220 -5.12 -4.40 -17.49
CA PHE A 220 -6.02 -5.53 -17.54
C PHE A 220 -7.39 -5.12 -17.00
N VAL A 221 -8.43 -5.34 -17.79
CA VAL A 221 -9.83 -5.04 -17.44
C VAL A 221 -10.62 -6.34 -17.47
N SER A 222 -11.06 -6.77 -16.29
CA SER A 222 -11.84 -7.99 -16.11
C SER A 222 -13.34 -7.70 -16.26
N LEU A 223 -14.05 -8.59 -16.96
CA LEU A 223 -15.46 -8.41 -17.29
C LEU A 223 -16.34 -9.51 -16.68
N THR A 224 -17.63 -9.21 -16.50
CA THR A 224 -18.65 -10.18 -16.07
C THR A 224 -18.91 -11.29 -17.09
N THR A 225 -18.45 -11.13 -18.33
CA THR A 225 -18.63 -12.14 -19.38
C THR A 225 -17.52 -13.20 -19.45
N GLY A 226 -16.64 -13.27 -18.45
CA GLY A 226 -15.49 -14.19 -18.46
C GLY A 226 -14.36 -13.83 -19.41
N ARG A 227 -14.37 -12.57 -19.86
CA ARG A 227 -13.34 -11.97 -20.72
C ARG A 227 -12.43 -11.07 -19.90
N LEU A 228 -11.16 -11.07 -20.27
CA LEU A 228 -10.15 -10.16 -19.77
C LEU A 228 -9.63 -9.34 -20.95
N LEU A 229 -9.83 -8.03 -20.92
CA LEU A 229 -9.29 -7.11 -21.91
C LEU A 229 -7.89 -6.68 -21.49
N MET A 230 -6.95 -6.71 -22.42
CA MET A 230 -5.56 -6.31 -22.23
C MET A 230 -5.24 -5.12 -23.13
N TYR A 231 -5.06 -3.96 -22.52
CA TYR A 231 -4.62 -2.73 -23.19
C TYR A 231 -3.12 -2.60 -23.05
N ARG A 232 -2.43 -2.55 -24.20
CA ARG A 232 -0.98 -2.35 -24.25
C ARG A 232 -0.65 -0.87 -24.43
N ARG A 233 0.42 -0.41 -23.78
CA ARG A 233 0.86 1.00 -23.77
C ARG A 233 0.97 1.67 -25.15
N HIS A 234 1.30 0.92 -26.20
CA HIS A 234 1.53 1.45 -27.55
C HIS A 234 0.43 1.09 -28.55
N CYS A 235 -0.67 0.52 -28.08
CA CYS A 235 -1.81 0.15 -28.92
C CYS A 235 -2.94 1.16 -28.77
N SER A 236 -3.85 1.19 -29.74
CA SER A 236 -5.05 2.01 -29.64
C SER A 236 -5.91 1.57 -28.45
N LEU A 237 -6.48 2.52 -27.73
CA LEU A 237 -7.46 2.26 -26.65
C LEU A 237 -8.78 1.69 -27.19
N THR A 238 -9.00 1.69 -28.50
CA THR A 238 -10.24 1.18 -29.11
C THR A 238 -10.19 -0.31 -29.44
N GLU A 239 -8.99 -0.91 -29.46
CA GLU A 239 -8.78 -2.30 -29.90
C GLU A 239 -7.93 -3.05 -28.87
N PRO A 240 -8.49 -3.37 -27.69
CA PRO A 240 -7.80 -4.21 -26.73
C PRO A 240 -7.65 -5.64 -27.25
N GLU A 241 -6.63 -6.35 -26.77
CA GLU A 241 -6.61 -7.80 -26.91
C GLU A 241 -7.61 -8.42 -25.93
N GLU A 242 -8.39 -9.38 -26.40
CA GLU A 242 -9.42 -10.04 -25.61
C GLU A 242 -9.01 -11.48 -25.31
N LEU A 243 -8.89 -11.79 -24.02
CA LEU A 243 -8.60 -13.13 -23.52
C LEU A 243 -9.86 -13.74 -22.92
N VAL A 244 -10.31 -14.88 -23.44
CA VAL A 244 -11.48 -15.59 -22.94
C VAL A 244 -11.03 -16.64 -21.93
N LEU A 245 -11.34 -16.43 -20.65
CA LEU A 245 -10.89 -17.30 -19.55
C LEU A 245 -11.93 -18.35 -19.16
N GLY A 246 -13.21 -18.08 -19.42
CA GLY A 246 -14.31 -18.99 -19.13
C GLY A 246 -15.68 -18.36 -19.39
N PRO A 247 -16.77 -19.08 -19.08
CA PRO A 247 -18.14 -18.57 -19.24
C PRO A 247 -18.61 -17.70 -18.06
N GLU A 248 -18.01 -17.87 -16.88
CA GLU A 248 -18.32 -17.14 -15.65
C GLU A 248 -17.58 -15.79 -15.60
N PRO A 249 -18.00 -14.81 -14.78
CA PRO A 249 -17.26 -13.57 -14.56
C PRO A 249 -15.79 -13.77 -14.23
N VAL A 250 -14.91 -12.90 -14.77
CA VAL A 250 -13.55 -12.76 -14.24
C VAL A 250 -13.64 -11.91 -12.97
N SER A 251 -13.83 -12.58 -11.84
CA SER A 251 -14.26 -11.98 -10.57
C SER A 251 -13.13 -11.29 -9.80
N ALA A 252 -11.89 -11.76 -9.95
CA ALA A 252 -10.72 -11.18 -9.30
C ALA A 252 -9.49 -11.27 -10.19
N VAL A 253 -8.62 -10.26 -10.11
CA VAL A 253 -7.32 -10.23 -10.79
C VAL A 253 -6.24 -9.81 -9.80
N LEU A 254 -5.14 -10.55 -9.76
CA LEU A 254 -4.05 -10.34 -8.81
C LEU A 254 -2.69 -10.43 -9.52
N PRO A 255 -1.98 -9.30 -9.66
CA PRO A 255 -0.60 -9.28 -10.13
C PRO A 255 0.37 -9.97 -9.15
N ILE A 256 1.20 -10.88 -9.64
CA ILE A 256 2.26 -11.55 -8.85
C ILE A 256 3.50 -11.72 -9.75
N ASN A 257 4.61 -11.07 -9.37
CA ASN A 257 5.88 -11.09 -10.11
C ASN A 257 5.74 -10.62 -11.57
N LEU A 258 5.85 -11.54 -12.54
CA LEU A 258 5.67 -11.29 -13.98
C LEU A 258 4.39 -11.96 -14.52
N SER A 259 3.52 -12.40 -13.63
CA SER A 259 2.31 -13.14 -13.95
C SER A 259 1.07 -12.42 -13.43
N LEU A 260 -0.05 -12.63 -14.10
CA LEU A 260 -1.36 -12.16 -13.68
C LEU A 260 -2.21 -13.38 -13.34
N PHE A 261 -2.70 -13.44 -12.11
CA PHE A 261 -3.63 -14.46 -11.66
C PHE A 261 -5.04 -13.93 -11.86
N ALA A 262 -5.88 -14.64 -12.60
CA ALA A 262 -7.25 -14.26 -12.90
C ALA A 262 -8.21 -15.36 -12.46
N ALA A 263 -9.16 -15.02 -11.60
CA ALA A 263 -10.17 -15.94 -11.11
C ALA A 263 -11.41 -15.91 -12.01
N THR A 264 -11.92 -17.08 -12.38
CA THR A 264 -13.15 -17.26 -13.16
C THR A 264 -13.90 -18.47 -12.62
N GLY A 265 -15.07 -18.25 -12.02
CA GLY A 265 -15.75 -19.30 -11.26
C GLY A 265 -14.87 -19.79 -10.10
N LYS A 266 -14.63 -21.11 -10.01
CA LYS A 266 -13.72 -21.74 -9.04
C LYS A 266 -12.31 -22.00 -9.58
N THR A 267 -12.00 -21.47 -10.76
CA THR A 267 -10.73 -21.67 -11.45
C THR A 267 -9.88 -20.41 -11.37
N VAL A 268 -8.60 -20.57 -11.07
CA VAL A 268 -7.62 -19.50 -11.17
C VAL A 268 -6.68 -19.82 -12.33
N THR A 269 -6.59 -18.87 -13.23
CA THR A 269 -5.78 -18.94 -14.44
C THR A 269 -4.58 -18.00 -14.30
N VAL A 270 -3.38 -18.52 -14.50
CA VAL A 270 -2.12 -17.77 -14.44
C VAL A 270 -1.68 -17.44 -15.86
N LEU A 271 -1.59 -16.15 -16.14
CA LEU A 271 -1.19 -15.59 -17.43
C LEU A 271 0.17 -14.92 -17.30
N SER A 272 0.95 -14.92 -18.37
CA SER A 272 2.10 -14.02 -18.51
C SER A 272 1.59 -12.57 -18.55
N ALA A 273 2.02 -11.73 -17.61
CA ALA A 273 1.57 -10.33 -17.57
C ALA A 273 2.12 -9.48 -18.73
N ILE A 274 3.18 -9.95 -19.40
CA ILE A 274 3.80 -9.27 -20.54
C ILE A 274 3.11 -9.67 -21.85
N THR A 275 2.90 -10.97 -22.06
CA THR A 275 2.41 -11.51 -23.35
C THR A 275 0.91 -11.74 -23.37
N GLY A 276 0.28 -12.01 -22.21
CA GLY A 276 -1.11 -12.46 -22.11
C GLY A 276 -1.25 -13.99 -22.21
N GLU A 277 -0.17 -14.72 -22.48
CA GLU A 277 -0.22 -16.16 -22.70
C GLU A 277 -0.54 -16.95 -21.43
N LEU A 278 -1.38 -17.97 -21.58
CA LEU A 278 -1.71 -18.92 -20.52
C LEU A 278 -0.46 -19.71 -20.09
N GLN A 279 -0.13 -19.65 -18.81
CA GLN A 279 0.96 -20.41 -18.21
C GLN A 279 0.44 -21.65 -17.47
N LYS A 280 -0.52 -21.47 -16.56
CA LYS A 280 -1.09 -22.52 -15.71
C LYS A 280 -2.56 -22.24 -15.41
N SER A 281 -3.29 -23.25 -15.01
CA SER A 281 -4.65 -23.11 -14.48
C SER A 281 -4.91 -24.19 -13.45
N PHE A 282 -5.68 -23.88 -12.41
CA PHE A 282 -6.12 -24.85 -11.42
C PHE A 282 -7.54 -24.52 -10.94
N THR A 283 -8.29 -25.55 -10.57
CA THR A 283 -9.66 -25.43 -10.08
C THR A 283 -9.73 -25.91 -8.64
N ILE A 284 -10.35 -25.10 -7.78
CA ILE A 284 -10.55 -25.44 -6.38
C ILE A 284 -11.60 -26.56 -6.26
N GLN A 285 -11.22 -27.70 -5.68
CA GLN A 285 -12.07 -28.87 -5.49
C GLN A 285 -12.87 -28.83 -4.17
N ASN A 286 -13.23 -27.65 -3.68
CA ASN A 286 -13.92 -27.55 -2.40
C ASN A 286 -15.41 -27.93 -2.55
N ASP A 287 -15.83 -29.00 -1.86
CA ASP A 287 -17.21 -29.54 -1.79
C ASP A 287 -18.19 -28.58 -1.08
N VAL A 288 -17.67 -27.52 -0.46
CA VAL A 288 -18.50 -26.47 0.14
C VAL A 288 -19.28 -25.76 -0.96
N SER A 289 -20.57 -25.59 -0.71
CA SER A 289 -21.60 -24.87 -1.49
C SER A 289 -21.32 -23.37 -1.67
N GLY A 290 -20.06 -22.97 -1.77
CA GLY A 290 -19.61 -21.62 -2.12
C GLY A 290 -19.68 -21.39 -3.63
N GLY A 291 -19.90 -20.13 -4.01
CA GLY A 291 -19.97 -19.68 -5.40
C GLY A 291 -18.59 -19.60 -6.07
N HIS A 292 -18.38 -18.54 -6.85
CA HIS A 292 -17.11 -18.24 -7.51
C HIS A 292 -16.08 -17.65 -6.52
N ILE A 293 -14.80 -17.68 -6.85
CA ILE A 293 -13.74 -16.99 -6.11
C ILE A 293 -13.96 -15.48 -6.24
N SER A 294 -14.12 -14.75 -5.14
CA SER A 294 -14.37 -13.30 -5.17
C SER A 294 -13.14 -12.46 -4.85
N TYR A 295 -12.24 -12.98 -3.99
CA TYR A 295 -11.09 -12.22 -3.52
C TYR A 295 -9.82 -13.08 -3.52
N MET A 296 -8.70 -12.46 -3.86
CA MET A 296 -7.38 -13.08 -3.85
C MET A 296 -6.36 -12.14 -3.20
N ALA A 297 -5.46 -12.69 -2.39
CA ALA A 297 -4.30 -11.98 -1.86
C ALA A 297 -3.07 -12.88 -1.85
N HIS A 298 -1.87 -12.29 -1.99
CA HIS A 298 -0.63 -13.04 -2.11
C HIS A 298 0.39 -12.61 -1.06
N SER A 299 1.04 -13.59 -0.41
CA SER A 299 2.17 -13.35 0.49
C SER A 299 3.12 -14.53 0.50
N GLY A 300 4.41 -14.28 0.24
CA GLY A 300 5.44 -15.31 0.21
C GLY A 300 5.13 -16.37 -0.84
N VAL A 301 4.98 -17.63 -0.42
CA VAL A 301 4.56 -18.76 -1.28
C VAL A 301 3.07 -19.09 -1.15
N GLY A 302 2.30 -18.22 -0.49
CA GLY A 302 0.89 -18.40 -0.19
C GLY A 302 -0.03 -17.55 -1.05
N LEU A 303 -1.05 -18.20 -1.62
CA LEU A 303 -2.20 -17.59 -2.29
C LEU A 303 -3.44 -17.76 -1.42
N TRP A 304 -3.94 -16.65 -0.87
CA TRP A 304 -5.16 -16.60 -0.08
C TRP A 304 -6.35 -16.31 -0.97
N LEU A 305 -7.41 -17.10 -0.82
CA LEU A 305 -8.62 -17.03 -1.63
C LEU A 305 -9.85 -16.96 -0.73
N SER A 306 -10.90 -16.29 -1.21
CA SER A 306 -12.23 -16.36 -0.61
C SER A 306 -13.30 -16.54 -1.68
N LEU A 307 -14.29 -17.38 -1.40
CA LEU A 307 -15.43 -17.60 -2.27
C LEU A 307 -16.55 -16.58 -1.99
N ALA A 308 -17.37 -16.30 -2.99
CA ALA A 308 -18.57 -15.49 -2.87
C ALA A 308 -19.47 -16.00 -1.74
N ASN A 309 -19.99 -15.08 -0.92
CA ASN A 309 -20.87 -15.36 0.21
C ASN A 309 -20.26 -16.31 1.27
N SER A 310 -18.94 -16.34 1.40
CA SER A 310 -18.22 -17.18 2.37
C SER A 310 -17.64 -16.36 3.52
N CYS A 311 -17.63 -16.94 4.72
CA CYS A 311 -16.84 -16.48 5.88
C CYS A 311 -15.48 -17.18 6.00
N THR A 312 -15.16 -18.09 5.08
CA THR A 312 -13.90 -18.83 5.07
C THR A 312 -12.95 -18.22 4.05
N ILE A 313 -11.72 -18.00 4.49
CA ILE A 313 -10.57 -17.74 3.63
C ILE A 313 -9.68 -18.98 3.60
N SER A 314 -9.17 -19.33 2.43
CA SER A 314 -8.41 -20.55 2.18
C SER A 314 -7.03 -20.22 1.65
N LEU A 315 -5.99 -20.83 2.20
CA LEU A 315 -4.61 -20.72 1.77
C LEU A 315 -4.25 -21.87 0.83
N TYR A 316 -3.66 -21.51 -0.31
CA TYR A 316 -3.09 -22.43 -1.28
C TYR A 316 -1.62 -22.12 -1.50
N HIS A 317 -0.83 -23.13 -1.86
CA HIS A 317 0.55 -22.91 -2.29
C HIS A 317 0.58 -22.35 -3.72
N THR A 318 1.38 -21.33 -3.99
CA THR A 318 1.35 -20.59 -5.27
C THR A 318 1.87 -21.39 -6.46
N GLU A 319 2.73 -22.40 -6.25
CA GLU A 319 3.32 -23.17 -7.35
C GLU A 319 2.59 -24.50 -7.62
N THR A 320 2.19 -25.18 -6.55
CA THR A 320 1.58 -26.52 -6.59
C THR A 320 0.07 -26.46 -6.51
N PHE A 321 -0.50 -25.32 -6.11
CA PHE A 321 -1.93 -25.11 -5.88
C PHE A 321 -2.56 -26.11 -4.91
N THR A 322 -1.72 -26.67 -4.03
CA THR A 322 -2.18 -27.52 -2.93
C THR A 322 -2.86 -26.65 -1.89
N HIS A 323 -4.06 -27.05 -1.46
CA HIS A 323 -4.71 -26.46 -0.29
C HIS A 323 -3.86 -26.72 0.97
N LEU A 324 -3.77 -25.72 1.84
CA LEU A 324 -2.92 -25.75 3.02
C LEU A 324 -3.68 -25.48 4.31
N GLN A 325 -4.62 -24.52 4.29
CA GLN A 325 -5.31 -24.07 5.49
C GLN A 325 -6.62 -23.37 5.16
N ASP A 326 -7.61 -23.49 6.05
CA ASP A 326 -8.82 -22.68 6.07
C ASP A 326 -8.92 -21.88 7.37
N ILE A 327 -9.37 -20.63 7.28
CA ILE A 327 -9.66 -19.77 8.44
C ILE A 327 -11.09 -19.25 8.30
N ASN A 328 -11.93 -19.56 9.29
CA ASN A 328 -13.28 -19.03 9.38
C ASN A 328 -13.29 -17.76 10.24
N VAL A 329 -13.77 -16.64 9.69
CA VAL A 329 -13.80 -15.35 10.39
C VAL A 329 -15.09 -15.07 11.15
N ALA A 330 -16.18 -15.81 10.90
CA ALA A 330 -17.51 -15.49 11.41
C ALA A 330 -17.57 -15.42 12.94
N GLY A 331 -17.00 -16.42 13.63
CA GLY A 331 -17.02 -16.47 15.10
C GLY A 331 -16.31 -15.28 15.76
N ASN A 332 -15.29 -14.73 15.10
CA ASN A 332 -14.56 -13.55 15.59
C ASN A 332 -15.39 -12.27 15.41
N VAL A 333 -16.06 -12.13 14.26
CA VAL A 333 -16.92 -10.97 13.98
C VAL A 333 -18.15 -10.93 14.89
N VAL A 334 -18.82 -12.07 15.08
CA VAL A 334 -20.01 -12.17 15.95
C VAL A 334 -19.66 -11.80 17.39
N ARG A 335 -18.47 -12.17 17.88
CA ARG A 335 -18.00 -11.86 19.23
C ARG A 335 -17.89 -10.34 19.48
N VAL A 336 -17.39 -9.58 18.51
CA VAL A 336 -17.17 -8.13 18.64
C VAL A 336 -18.43 -7.32 18.34
N THR A 337 -19.13 -7.66 17.26
CA THR A 337 -20.27 -6.86 16.77
C THR A 337 -21.59 -7.23 17.44
N GLY A 338 -21.70 -8.44 18.02
CA GLY A 338 -22.97 -9.00 18.48
C GLY A 338 -23.96 -9.30 17.35
N ILE A 339 -23.55 -9.14 16.08
CA ILE A 339 -24.42 -9.36 14.92
C ILE A 339 -24.47 -10.85 14.62
N HIS A 340 -25.62 -11.48 14.86
CA HIS A 340 -25.86 -12.89 14.59
C HIS A 340 -26.32 -13.19 13.15
N LYS A 341 -25.93 -12.35 12.19
CA LYS A 341 -26.18 -12.58 10.76
C LYS A 341 -25.07 -13.45 10.16
N THR A 342 -25.33 -14.03 8.98
CA THR A 342 -24.28 -14.67 8.19
C THR A 342 -23.22 -13.64 7.84
N VAL A 343 -21.98 -13.89 8.24
CA VAL A 343 -20.84 -13.04 7.92
C VAL A 343 -20.25 -13.47 6.59
N THR A 344 -19.84 -12.51 5.77
CA THR A 344 -19.17 -12.76 4.50
C THR A 344 -17.93 -11.89 4.35
N VAL A 345 -16.92 -12.41 3.66
CA VAL A 345 -15.72 -11.64 3.30
C VAL A 345 -16.04 -10.70 2.14
N THR A 346 -15.66 -9.44 2.26
CA THR A 346 -15.95 -8.37 1.27
C THR A 346 -14.69 -7.69 0.73
N SER A 347 -13.54 -7.91 1.36
CA SER A 347 -12.24 -7.48 0.84
C SER A 347 -11.13 -8.34 1.43
N LEU A 348 -10.04 -8.53 0.68
CA LEU A 348 -8.87 -9.30 1.11
C LEU A 348 -7.60 -8.64 0.62
N MET A 349 -6.63 -8.43 1.51
CA MET A 349 -5.36 -7.79 1.15
C MET A 349 -4.23 -8.33 2.02
N ALA A 350 -3.10 -8.68 1.43
CA ALA A 350 -1.88 -9.01 2.17
C ALA A 350 -0.87 -7.87 2.02
N VAL A 351 -0.43 -7.29 3.14
CA VAL A 351 0.53 -6.19 3.13
C VAL A 351 1.41 -6.24 4.38
N LYS A 352 2.72 -6.15 4.19
CA LYS A 352 3.74 -5.97 5.25
C LYS A 352 3.60 -6.93 6.44
N GLY A 353 3.33 -8.20 6.15
CA GLY A 353 3.25 -9.26 7.16
C GLY A 353 1.89 -9.39 7.85
N LEU A 354 0.86 -8.71 7.36
CA LEU A 354 -0.53 -8.89 7.80
C LEU A 354 -1.42 -9.26 6.61
N LEU A 355 -2.30 -10.24 6.83
CA LEU A 355 -3.45 -10.49 5.98
C LEU A 355 -4.64 -9.73 6.57
N TRP A 356 -5.17 -8.78 5.82
CA TRP A 356 -6.34 -8.01 6.15
C TRP A 356 -7.58 -8.61 5.49
N VAL A 357 -8.66 -8.72 6.26
CA VAL A 357 -9.95 -9.25 5.82
C VAL A 357 -11.03 -8.23 6.15
N GLY A 358 -11.74 -7.72 5.14
CA GLY A 358 -12.95 -6.93 5.33
C GLY A 358 -14.18 -7.82 5.33
N THR A 359 -15.22 -7.40 6.06
CA THR A 359 -16.47 -8.16 6.16
C THR A 359 -17.70 -7.31 5.86
N ASP A 360 -18.80 -7.98 5.53
CA ASP A 360 -20.13 -7.38 5.33
C ASP A 360 -20.72 -6.73 6.59
N ALA A 361 -20.25 -7.16 7.77
CA ALA A 361 -20.54 -6.52 9.06
C ALA A 361 -19.78 -5.19 9.28
N GLY A 362 -18.91 -4.78 8.34
CA GLY A 362 -18.20 -3.51 8.38
C GLY A 362 -16.95 -3.49 9.26
N VAL A 363 -16.51 -4.64 9.77
CA VAL A 363 -15.29 -4.76 10.56
C VAL A 363 -14.14 -5.35 9.75
N ALA A 364 -12.94 -4.83 10.00
CA ALA A 364 -11.69 -5.38 9.50
C ALA A 364 -11.12 -6.40 10.49
N LEU A 365 -10.52 -7.47 9.97
CA LEU A 365 -9.72 -8.42 10.73
C LEU A 365 -8.29 -8.42 10.21
N THR A 366 -7.35 -8.72 11.08
CA THR A 366 -5.95 -8.95 10.68
C THR A 366 -5.47 -10.30 11.17
N VAL A 367 -4.74 -10.99 10.29
CA VAL A 367 -4.08 -12.26 10.60
C VAL A 367 -2.58 -12.08 10.36
N PRO A 368 -1.73 -12.23 11.39
CA PRO A 368 -0.29 -12.18 11.22
C PRO A 368 0.20 -13.26 10.25
N LEU A 369 0.97 -12.85 9.25
CA LEU A 369 1.59 -13.75 8.29
C LEU A 369 3.01 -14.11 8.78
N PRO A 370 3.36 -15.41 8.86
CA PRO A 370 4.70 -15.83 9.29
C PRO A 370 5.78 -15.30 8.33
N ARG A 371 6.96 -14.99 8.88
CA ARG A 371 8.08 -14.36 8.16
C ARG A 371 9.09 -15.35 7.55
N LEU A 372 8.88 -16.66 7.68
CA LEU A 372 9.84 -17.68 7.29
C LEU A 372 9.61 -18.16 5.85
N GLU A 373 10.70 -18.52 5.16
CA GLU A 373 10.76 -19.05 3.77
C GLU A 373 10.10 -20.45 3.59
N GLY A 374 9.15 -20.79 4.47
CA GLY A 374 8.34 -22.00 4.40
C GLY A 374 6.86 -21.67 4.18
N VAL A 375 6.05 -22.71 4.02
CA VAL A 375 4.61 -22.59 3.85
C VAL A 375 4.00 -21.79 5.02
N PRO A 376 3.24 -20.71 4.77
CA PRO A 376 2.73 -19.85 5.82
C PRO A 376 1.54 -20.48 6.53
N ILE A 377 1.75 -21.56 7.28
CA ILE A 377 0.71 -22.11 8.14
C ILE A 377 0.56 -21.15 9.32
N ILE A 378 -0.56 -20.44 9.36
CA ILE A 378 -0.85 -19.48 10.41
C ILE A 378 -1.22 -20.28 11.67
N SER A 379 -0.33 -20.25 12.66
CA SER A 379 -0.63 -20.66 14.05
C SER A 379 -1.17 -19.51 14.90
N GLY A 380 -1.11 -18.27 14.39
CA GLY A 380 -1.58 -17.04 15.05
C GLY A 380 -3.10 -16.86 15.00
N ARG A 381 -3.65 -16.15 15.98
CA ARG A 381 -5.09 -15.89 16.09
C ARG A 381 -5.48 -14.62 15.34
N VAL A 382 -6.75 -14.58 14.94
CA VAL A 382 -7.34 -13.48 14.16
C VAL A 382 -7.68 -12.32 15.10
N ASN A 383 -7.18 -11.13 14.80
CA ASN A 383 -7.52 -9.90 15.53
C ASN A 383 -8.69 -9.20 14.84
N VAL A 384 -9.61 -8.63 15.62
CA VAL A 384 -10.78 -7.93 15.08
C VAL A 384 -10.71 -6.45 15.45
N SER A 385 -10.91 -5.57 14.48
CA SER A 385 -10.92 -4.14 14.71
C SER A 385 -12.14 -3.72 15.53
N LEU A 386 -11.93 -2.86 16.54
CA LEU A 386 -13.02 -2.19 17.24
C LEU A 386 -13.46 -0.89 16.55
N HIS A 387 -12.74 -0.45 15.52
CA HIS A 387 -13.18 0.62 14.62
C HIS A 387 -13.69 0.02 13.31
N GLY A 388 -14.90 0.38 12.90
CA GLY A 388 -15.50 -0.18 11.71
C GLY A 388 -16.60 0.68 11.12
N HIS A 389 -17.44 0.03 10.35
CA HIS A 389 -18.53 0.58 9.56
C HIS A 389 -19.86 -0.09 9.96
N THR A 390 -21.00 0.53 9.65
CA THR A 390 -22.31 -0.14 9.83
C THR A 390 -22.70 -1.04 8.66
N GLY A 391 -22.00 -0.91 7.53
CA GLY A 391 -22.21 -1.70 6.32
C GLY A 391 -20.90 -2.31 5.82
N PRO A 392 -20.95 -3.01 4.68
CA PRO A 392 -19.80 -3.73 4.14
C PRO A 392 -18.53 -2.89 4.02
N LEU A 393 -17.41 -3.48 4.42
CA LEU A 393 -16.08 -2.91 4.17
C LEU A 393 -15.68 -3.29 2.74
N THR A 394 -15.88 -2.37 1.81
CA THR A 394 -15.72 -2.62 0.36
C THR A 394 -14.38 -2.12 -0.20
N LEU A 395 -13.75 -1.15 0.47
CA LEU A 395 -12.48 -0.59 0.06
C LEU A 395 -11.40 -0.81 1.11
N MET A 396 -10.28 -1.37 0.68
CA MET A 396 -9.10 -1.59 1.50
C MET A 396 -7.85 -1.34 0.66
N VAL A 397 -7.07 -0.32 1.02
CA VAL A 397 -5.96 0.17 0.19
C VAL A 397 -4.77 0.55 1.07
N PRO A 398 -3.55 0.07 0.77
CA PRO A 398 -2.35 0.61 1.40
C PRO A 398 -1.97 1.93 0.70
N LEU A 399 -1.68 2.98 1.47
CA LEU A 399 -1.23 4.27 0.95
C LEU A 399 0.27 4.23 0.60
N THR A 400 0.65 3.20 -0.14
CA THR A 400 1.97 3.01 -0.70
C THR A 400 1.79 2.65 -2.15
N ASP A 401 2.58 3.26 -3.03
CA ASP A 401 2.59 2.78 -4.40
C ASP A 401 2.95 1.30 -4.41
N PRO A 402 2.31 0.50 -5.27
CA PRO A 402 2.79 -0.85 -5.51
C PRO A 402 4.29 -0.79 -5.86
N PRO A 403 5.09 -1.77 -5.40
CA PRO A 403 6.52 -1.80 -5.69
C PRO A 403 6.72 -1.59 -7.20
N PRO A 404 7.74 -0.80 -7.62
CA PRO A 404 7.91 -0.39 -9.00
C PRO A 404 7.80 -1.62 -9.88
N THR A 405 6.68 -1.68 -10.62
CA THR A 405 6.34 -2.78 -11.50
C THR A 405 7.57 -3.11 -12.33
N LEU A 406 8.02 -4.37 -12.29
CA LEU A 406 9.13 -4.85 -13.12
C LEU A 406 8.88 -4.37 -14.55
N LYS A 407 9.64 -3.37 -14.98
CA LYS A 407 9.62 -2.90 -16.37
C LYS A 407 10.06 -4.08 -17.22
N ARG A 408 9.41 -4.26 -18.37
CA ARG A 408 9.78 -5.28 -19.35
C ARG A 408 11.32 -5.36 -19.49
N PRO A 409 11.96 -6.48 -19.13
CA PRO A 409 13.40 -6.63 -19.36
C PRO A 409 13.67 -6.51 -20.86
N ALA A 410 14.78 -5.87 -21.25
CA ALA A 410 15.20 -5.87 -22.65
C ALA A 410 15.29 -7.33 -23.14
N SER A 411 14.91 -7.63 -24.38
CA SER A 411 14.69 -9.00 -24.91
C SER A 411 15.83 -10.01 -24.74
N ARG A 412 17.05 -9.57 -24.38
CA ARG A 412 18.21 -10.43 -24.04
C ARG A 412 18.34 -10.78 -22.54
N ALA A 413 17.58 -10.14 -21.65
CA ALA A 413 17.70 -10.28 -20.19
C ALA A 413 16.86 -11.42 -19.57
N LEU A 414 15.91 -12.00 -20.33
CA LEU A 414 15.03 -13.07 -19.85
C LEU A 414 15.79 -14.32 -19.36
N ALA A 415 16.99 -14.58 -19.86
CA ALA A 415 17.83 -15.70 -19.41
C ALA A 415 18.71 -15.36 -18.19
N SER A 416 19.03 -14.08 -17.97
CA SER A 416 19.89 -13.63 -16.88
C SER A 416 19.11 -13.49 -15.56
N ASP A 417 17.84 -13.10 -15.63
CA ASP A 417 17.02 -12.82 -14.44
C ASP A 417 16.61 -14.09 -13.68
N VAL A 418 16.52 -15.25 -14.35
CA VAL A 418 16.29 -16.54 -13.65
C VAL A 418 17.44 -16.85 -12.70
N TYR A 419 18.68 -16.56 -13.10
CA TYR A 419 19.87 -16.74 -12.25
C TYR A 419 20.10 -15.56 -11.29
N GLY A 420 19.70 -14.34 -11.66
CA GLY A 420 19.75 -13.17 -10.79
C GLY A 420 18.80 -13.25 -9.59
N LEU A 421 17.57 -13.75 -9.81
CA LEU A 421 16.59 -14.03 -8.74
C LEU A 421 17.09 -15.14 -7.81
N TYR A 422 17.71 -16.20 -8.36
CA TYR A 422 18.34 -17.25 -7.56
C TYR A 422 19.53 -16.70 -6.74
N GLY A 423 20.31 -15.78 -7.30
CA GLY A 423 21.42 -15.11 -6.60
C GLY A 423 20.96 -14.20 -5.45
N GLN A 424 19.80 -13.55 -5.57
CA GLN A 424 19.21 -12.72 -4.52
C GLN A 424 18.55 -13.52 -3.40
N LEU A 425 17.97 -14.69 -3.70
CA LEU A 425 17.50 -15.63 -2.68
C LEU A 425 18.66 -16.31 -1.92
N MET A 426 19.81 -16.51 -2.57
CA MET A 426 20.98 -17.13 -1.95
C MET A 426 21.90 -16.16 -1.19
N TYR A 427 21.68 -14.84 -1.29
CA TYR A 427 22.42 -13.83 -0.52
C TYR A 427 21.61 -13.40 0.71
N VAL A 428 21.44 -14.35 1.64
CA VAL A 428 21.17 -14.03 3.04
C VAL A 428 22.49 -13.53 3.62
N LYS A 429 22.54 -12.24 3.98
CA LYS A 429 23.56 -11.76 4.92
C LYS A 429 23.22 -12.40 6.25
N ASP A 430 23.98 -13.42 6.62
CA ASP A 430 23.94 -14.01 7.95
C ASP A 430 24.09 -12.89 8.99
N TYR A 431 23.04 -12.70 9.79
CA TYR A 431 23.07 -11.98 11.04
C TYR A 431 23.10 -13.02 12.14
N GLU A 432 24.20 -13.00 12.90
CA GLU A 432 24.39 -13.33 14.33
C GLU A 432 25.86 -13.78 14.48
N ASP A 433 26.63 -13.21 15.40
CA ASP A 433 26.56 -13.66 16.78
C ASP A 433 27.08 -12.60 17.76
N ASP A 434 26.29 -12.34 18.81
CA ASP A 434 26.73 -11.70 20.04
C ASP A 434 27.59 -12.72 20.83
N ARG A 435 28.90 -12.49 20.91
CA ARG A 435 29.74 -13.04 21.99
C ARG A 435 30.73 -12.02 22.51
N SER A 436 30.57 -11.69 23.78
CA SER A 436 31.57 -11.06 24.65
C SER A 436 32.80 -11.95 24.82
N ASP A 437 34.00 -11.43 24.54
CA ASP A 437 35.05 -11.17 25.54
C ASP A 437 36.38 -10.75 24.87
N SER A 438 37.03 -9.77 25.53
CA SER A 438 38.46 -9.39 25.52
C SER A 438 39.39 -9.94 24.43
N ASP A 439 40.07 -9.07 23.67
CA ASP A 439 41.45 -8.67 24.02
C ASP A 439 42.01 -7.55 23.11
N TRP A 440 42.96 -6.82 23.66
CA TRP A 440 43.75 -5.78 23.01
C TRP A 440 44.46 -6.24 21.72
N SER A 441 44.55 -5.36 20.71
CA SER A 441 45.79 -4.92 20.01
C SER A 441 45.53 -4.23 18.65
N CYS A 442 46.03 -3.01 18.47
CA CYS A 442 46.41 -2.41 17.16
C CYS A 442 47.88 -2.79 16.84
N PRO A 443 48.53 -2.49 15.67
CA PRO A 443 48.12 -1.62 14.53
C PRO A 443 48.55 -2.09 13.09
N SER A 444 48.23 -1.22 12.11
CA SER A 444 48.98 -0.88 10.86
C SER A 444 48.59 -1.52 9.51
N SER A 445 48.06 -0.72 8.57
CA SER A 445 48.80 -0.14 7.42
C SER A 445 47.86 0.40 6.31
N THR A 446 48.03 1.70 6.02
CA THR A 446 47.88 2.45 4.76
C THR A 446 47.14 1.86 3.53
N SER A 447 46.10 2.57 3.05
CA SER A 447 46.01 3.12 1.67
C SER A 447 44.88 4.15 1.49
N GLU A 448 45.13 5.06 0.54
CA GLU A 448 44.60 6.39 0.16
C GLU A 448 43.07 6.67 0.01
N PRO A 449 42.67 7.98 -0.10
CA PRO A 449 41.29 8.43 0.07
C PRO A 449 40.46 8.36 -1.23
N SER A 450 39.29 7.73 -1.17
CA SER A 450 38.29 7.81 -2.23
C SER A 450 37.44 9.08 -2.09
N GLY A 451 37.20 9.76 -3.22
CA GLY A 451 36.42 11.00 -3.32
C GLY A 451 34.92 10.83 -2.97
N PRO A 452 34.14 11.91 -3.00
CA PRO A 452 32.78 11.90 -2.45
C PRO A 452 31.87 11.01 -3.30
N PRO A 453 31.00 10.19 -2.68
CA PRO A 453 30.07 9.38 -3.44
C PRO A 453 29.02 10.29 -4.09
N THR A 454 28.92 10.18 -5.41
CA THR A 454 27.81 10.71 -6.20
C THR A 454 26.50 10.12 -5.70
N SER A 455 25.53 10.99 -5.42
CA SER A 455 24.19 10.65 -4.94
C SER A 455 23.41 9.77 -5.94
N SER A 456 23.58 8.45 -5.85
CA SER A 456 22.57 7.50 -6.29
C SER A 456 21.46 7.51 -5.23
N GLY A 457 20.23 7.84 -5.65
CA GLY A 457 19.08 7.98 -4.77
C GLY A 457 18.88 6.75 -3.88
N ASP A 458 19.14 6.94 -2.60
CA ASP A 458 18.92 5.94 -1.55
C ASP A 458 17.42 5.58 -1.50
N PRO A 459 17.02 4.30 -1.40
CA PRO A 459 15.62 3.95 -1.25
C PRO A 459 15.09 4.59 0.03
N ARG A 460 14.04 5.42 -0.10
CA ARG A 460 13.34 6.01 1.05
C ARG A 460 12.86 4.88 1.96
N TYR A 461 13.54 4.64 3.08
CA TYR A 461 13.06 3.73 4.11
C TYR A 461 11.78 4.32 4.69
N HIS A 462 10.65 3.72 4.31
CA HIS A 462 9.37 4.01 4.93
C HIS A 462 9.39 3.36 6.32
N HIS A 463 9.29 4.18 7.35
CA HIS A 463 9.29 3.72 8.75
C HIS A 463 7.89 3.24 9.19
N THR A 464 6.85 3.68 8.47
CA THR A 464 5.46 3.25 8.69
C THR A 464 4.77 2.88 7.38
N LEU A 465 3.75 2.04 7.51
CA LEU A 465 2.73 1.76 6.51
C LEU A 465 1.43 2.43 6.96
N VAL A 466 0.83 3.21 6.07
CA VAL A 466 -0.53 3.71 6.25
C VAL A 466 -1.46 2.87 5.39
N THR A 467 -2.53 2.36 5.98
CA THR A 467 -3.58 1.59 5.30
C THR A 467 -4.90 2.26 5.56
N ILE A 468 -5.78 2.27 4.56
CA ILE A 468 -7.14 2.74 4.73
C ILE A 468 -8.15 1.61 4.57
N THR A 469 -9.25 1.71 5.31
CA THR A 469 -10.46 0.95 5.08
C THR A 469 -11.62 1.91 4.93
N ALA A 470 -12.55 1.63 4.03
CA ALA A 470 -13.73 2.48 3.86
C ALA A 470 -15.00 1.65 3.68
N GLY A 471 -16.10 2.25 4.13
CA GLY A 471 -17.43 1.66 4.14
C GLY A 471 -18.47 2.68 4.61
N ASN A 472 -19.68 2.20 4.82
CA ASN A 472 -20.82 3.03 5.21
C ASN A 472 -20.70 3.40 6.69
N SER A 473 -20.81 4.69 7.02
CA SER A 473 -20.68 5.22 8.38
C SER A 473 -19.36 4.89 9.09
N TYR A 474 -19.22 5.40 10.30
CA TYR A 474 -18.18 5.01 11.24
C TYR A 474 -18.81 4.53 12.55
N VAL A 475 -18.30 3.43 13.08
CA VAL A 475 -18.71 2.84 14.37
C VAL A 475 -17.47 2.55 15.20
N ASN A 476 -17.55 2.85 16.50
CA ASN A 476 -16.56 2.46 17.49
C ASN A 476 -17.17 1.47 18.49
N TYR A 477 -16.74 0.22 18.43
CA TYR A 477 -17.17 -0.89 19.29
C TYR A 477 -16.47 -0.90 20.66
N GLN A 478 -15.55 0.02 20.97
CA GLN A 478 -14.92 0.15 22.30
C GLN A 478 -15.91 0.51 23.41
N HIS A 479 -16.97 1.25 23.07
CA HIS A 479 -17.97 1.71 24.02
C HIS A 479 -19.34 1.19 23.59
N SER A 480 -19.86 0.21 24.34
CA SER A 480 -21.18 -0.41 24.14
C SER A 480 -22.38 0.56 24.18
N SER A 481 -22.15 1.83 24.52
CA SER A 481 -23.15 2.87 24.73
C SER A 481 -23.09 4.05 23.76
N TYR A 482 -22.18 4.06 22.77
CA TYR A 482 -22.06 5.17 21.80
C TYR A 482 -22.55 4.80 20.39
N ASN A 483 -23.86 4.91 20.17
CA ASN A 483 -24.51 4.89 18.85
C ASN A 483 -24.34 6.24 18.10
N ASN A 484 -23.18 6.89 18.16
CA ASN A 484 -22.90 8.03 17.28
C ASN A 484 -22.38 7.52 15.93
N ALA A 485 -23.21 6.76 15.22
CA ALA A 485 -22.98 6.45 13.82
C ALA A 485 -23.16 7.76 13.04
N SER A 486 -22.07 8.32 12.53
CA SER A 486 -22.18 9.36 11.51
C SER A 486 -22.83 8.73 10.27
N SER A 487 -23.92 9.29 9.76
CA SER A 487 -24.65 8.66 8.66
C SER A 487 -23.84 8.57 7.36
N LEU A 488 -22.90 9.50 7.16
CA LEU A 488 -22.08 9.60 5.95
C LEU A 488 -21.07 8.45 5.83
N PRO A 489 -20.66 8.03 4.61
CA PRO A 489 -19.55 7.11 4.42
C PRO A 489 -18.23 7.64 5.00
N HIS A 490 -17.37 6.75 5.51
CA HIS A 490 -16.10 7.13 6.15
C HIS A 490 -14.92 6.31 5.64
N VAL A 491 -13.75 6.94 5.68
CA VAL A 491 -12.43 6.30 5.54
C VAL A 491 -11.78 6.24 6.92
N ILE A 492 -11.47 5.04 7.39
CA ILE A 492 -10.66 4.81 8.59
C ILE A 492 -9.20 4.69 8.18
N ILE A 493 -8.32 5.42 8.86
CA ILE A 493 -6.88 5.44 8.61
C ILE A 493 -6.18 4.65 9.71
N TRP A 494 -5.37 3.69 9.27
CA TRP A 494 -4.54 2.84 10.09
C TRP A 494 -3.08 3.15 9.84
N GLU A 495 -2.27 3.21 10.90
CA GLU A 495 -0.83 3.36 10.78
C GLU A 495 -0.08 2.26 11.52
N MET A 496 0.81 1.57 10.82
CA MET A 496 1.57 0.45 11.33
C MET A 496 3.07 0.73 11.22
N LYS A 497 3.83 0.38 12.25
CA LYS A 497 5.30 0.40 12.20
C LYS A 497 5.82 -0.73 11.28
N LEU A 498 6.85 -0.46 10.49
CA LEU A 498 7.49 -1.44 9.59
C LEU A 498 8.67 -2.20 10.21
#